data_AF-A0A945PB41-F1
#
_entry.id   AF-A0A945PB41-F1
#
_cell.length_a   1.000
_cell.length_b   1.000
_cell.length_c   1.000
_cell.angle_alpha   90.00
_cell.angle_beta   90.00
_cell.angle_gamma   90.00
#
_symmetry.space_group_name_H-M   'P 1'
#
loop_
_entity.id
_entity.type
_entity.pdbx_description
1 polymer ?
#
loop_
_entity_poly.entity_id
_entity_poly.type
_entity_poly.pdbx_seq_one_letter_code
_entity_poly.pdbx_strand_id
1 'polypeptide(L)'
;MMTRIQSYLCRRRYAAGWAILLVMLGCSSPPAPKRTDTDPVADAGADRTVLLGTEILLDGSGSRDDDGDALSYQWSQGAQNPESFVLTSGATAQVTPQSTGLYVFILTVSANSQGSEPDSVRITVAGSENTTPVAIAGLDYTLPVGSNFFLDGSSSSDADGDSLSYLWESLEAPAAVAFEDSTAAQTRFVPATPGSYLFRLTVSDSLSTATDEMAVVVTGAGNQPPVADAGAQQTVGVGLEVTLDASGSSDPETDPITYRWIVGNNPGEGVTLSDSTSVMARFTPNLVGDYVFGLIVKDAQSESLLDTVVISVVNQIYSERSGMIEIPSGSFLMGSETGLAGESPLHVVNLSTFWIDSVEVTGAEYAVCVRENACATPGEQPDCNFGLTERDDHPINCVDYDGASDFCGWAGKRLPTEAEWEKTARGPNDERRFPWGDEDPTFLVLQDPSLRLLNYNNLLGSTAAVGEFPDGASPYAVHDLAGNVMEWVSDWYNPEYYGVSPLLDPQGPSSGQQRVARGGHYLAIRDVATVSVRNRVQPDSREPVLGFRCARSDTPP
;
A
#
# COMPACT_ATOMS: atom_id res chain seq x y z
N MET A 1 -82.69 64.91 -1.08
CA MET A 1 -82.00 66.19 -1.38
C MET A 1 -80.69 65.79 -2.04
N MET A 2 -80.33 66.16 -3.26
CA MET A 2 -80.59 67.36 -4.07
C MET A 2 -81.17 66.98 -5.46
N THR A 3 -82.10 67.65 -6.15
CA THR A 3 -83.06 68.74 -5.92
C THR A 3 -84.08 68.70 -7.10
N ARG A 4 -85.39 68.73 -6.80
CA ARG A 4 -86.52 69.37 -7.54
C ARG A 4 -86.89 69.03 -9.02
N ILE A 5 -88.17 68.61 -9.15
CA ILE A 5 -89.33 69.30 -9.82
C ILE A 5 -89.84 68.86 -11.22
N GLN A 6 -91.15 68.54 -11.20
CA GLN A 6 -92.26 68.63 -12.21
C GLN A 6 -92.22 67.72 -13.46
N SER A 7 -93.34 67.14 -13.94
CA SER A 7 -94.63 67.82 -14.23
C SER A 7 -95.82 66.86 -14.44
N TYR A 8 -96.97 67.22 -13.84
CA TYR A 8 -98.37 67.25 -14.31
C TYR A 8 -98.88 66.58 -15.61
N LEU A 9 -100.12 66.05 -15.55
CA LEU A 9 -101.36 66.32 -16.35
C LEU A 9 -102.33 65.11 -16.21
N CYS A 10 -103.68 65.13 -16.20
CA CYS A 10 -104.70 66.08 -16.70
C CYS A 10 -106.14 65.69 -16.22
N ARG A 11 -106.92 66.71 -15.79
CA ARG A 11 -108.32 67.08 -16.14
C ARG A 11 -109.60 66.28 -15.70
N ARG A 12 -110.44 67.04 -14.94
CA ARG A 12 -111.87 67.45 -15.17
C ARG A 12 -112.96 66.35 -15.09
N ARG A 13 -114.21 66.51 -14.56
CA ARG A 13 -115.08 67.66 -14.20
C ARG A 13 -116.47 67.15 -13.71
N TYR A 14 -117.26 68.02 -13.05
CA TYR A 14 -118.74 68.02 -12.83
C TYR A 14 -119.31 67.03 -11.78
N ALA A 15 -120.29 67.37 -10.93
CA ALA A 15 -121.05 68.59 -10.66
C ALA A 15 -121.83 68.46 -9.32
N ALA A 16 -122.13 69.61 -8.72
CA ALA A 16 -123.33 69.96 -7.94
C ALA A 16 -123.76 69.13 -6.71
N GLY A 17 -123.72 69.79 -5.54
CA GLY A 17 -124.96 70.24 -4.88
C GLY A 17 -125.59 69.34 -3.81
N TRP A 18 -125.86 69.99 -2.67
CA TRP A 18 -126.81 69.67 -1.59
C TRP A 18 -126.29 68.91 -0.36
N ALA A 19 -126.28 69.69 0.73
CA ALA A 19 -126.10 69.27 2.10
C ALA A 19 -127.36 68.54 2.61
N ILE A 20 -127.18 67.38 3.24
CA ILE A 20 -128.10 66.84 4.24
C ILE A 20 -127.26 66.23 5.37
N LEU A 21 -127.45 66.80 6.56
CA LEU A 21 -126.92 66.33 7.84
C LEU A 21 -127.68 65.04 8.22
N LEU A 22 -127.01 63.89 8.30
CA LEU A 22 -127.57 62.67 8.89
C LEU A 22 -126.57 62.05 9.87
N VAL A 23 -127.06 61.87 11.09
CA VAL A 23 -126.42 61.16 12.21
C VAL A 23 -126.14 59.72 11.78
N MET A 24 -124.88 59.28 11.85
CA MET A 24 -124.48 57.88 11.66
C MET A 24 -123.94 57.33 12.97
N LEU A 25 -124.67 56.35 13.51
CA LEU A 25 -124.29 55.52 14.64
C LEU A 25 -122.96 54.81 14.37
N GLY A 26 -122.18 54.63 15.45
CA GLY A 26 -120.94 53.87 15.43
C GLY A 26 -121.15 52.43 14.96
N CYS A 27 -120.41 52.05 13.92
CA CYS A 27 -120.09 50.66 13.61
C CYS A 27 -118.69 50.38 14.15
N SER A 28 -118.60 49.51 15.15
CA SER A 28 -117.38 48.76 15.47
C SER A 28 -117.12 47.79 14.33
N SER A 29 -115.95 47.88 13.71
CA SER A 29 -115.44 46.92 12.74
C SER A 29 -115.39 45.53 13.39
N PRO A 30 -115.84 44.45 12.72
CA PRO A 30 -115.56 43.10 13.20
C PRO A 30 -114.04 42.87 13.26
N PRO A 31 -113.52 42.05 14.20
CA PRO A 31 -112.10 41.71 14.21
C PRO A 31 -111.72 41.08 12.87
N ALA A 32 -110.59 41.52 12.31
CA ALA A 32 -110.00 40.88 11.13
C ALA A 32 -109.88 39.37 11.37
N PRO A 33 -110.10 38.51 10.36
CA PRO A 33 -109.85 37.09 10.52
C PRO A 33 -108.41 36.90 11.00
N LYS A 34 -108.20 36.06 12.03
CA LYS A 34 -106.85 35.61 12.40
C LYS A 34 -106.22 35.08 11.12
N ARG A 35 -105.14 35.71 10.64
CA ARG A 35 -104.26 35.08 9.66
C ARG A 35 -103.83 33.76 10.27
N THR A 36 -104.09 32.66 9.56
CA THR A 36 -103.45 31.39 9.85
C THR A 36 -102.00 31.56 9.44
N ASP A 37 -101.14 31.62 10.45
CA ASP A 37 -99.69 31.66 10.33
C ASP A 37 -99.21 30.41 9.58
N THR A 38 -98.42 30.61 8.53
CA THR A 38 -97.91 29.55 7.66
C THR A 38 -96.64 28.93 8.23
N ASP A 39 -96.47 27.62 8.09
CA ASP A 39 -95.25 26.97 8.57
C ASP A 39 -94.03 27.51 7.79
N PRO A 40 -92.90 27.76 8.47
CA PRO A 40 -91.69 28.21 7.79
C PRO A 40 -91.12 27.09 6.91
N VAL A 41 -90.32 27.47 5.91
CA VAL A 41 -89.66 26.54 4.98
C VAL A 41 -88.16 26.56 5.24
N ALA A 42 -87.59 25.41 5.62
CA ALA A 42 -86.15 25.23 5.71
C ALA A 42 -85.53 25.10 4.31
N ASP A 43 -84.35 25.71 4.15
CA ASP A 43 -83.45 25.50 3.02
C ASP A 43 -82.06 25.25 3.62
N ALA A 44 -81.58 24.01 3.53
CA ALA A 44 -80.29 23.58 4.06
C ALA A 44 -79.12 23.89 3.11
N GLY A 45 -79.41 24.45 1.93
CA GLY A 45 -78.44 24.69 0.87
C GLY A 45 -78.25 23.49 -0.06
N ALA A 46 -77.47 23.70 -1.13
CA ALA A 46 -77.24 22.68 -2.16
C ALA A 46 -76.19 21.63 -1.79
N ASP A 47 -76.41 20.40 -2.25
CA ASP A 47 -75.44 19.30 -2.17
C ASP A 47 -74.12 19.67 -2.86
N ARG A 48 -72.97 19.27 -2.28
CA ARG A 48 -71.65 19.56 -2.85
C ARG A 48 -70.62 18.47 -2.58
N THR A 49 -69.56 18.46 -3.39
CA THR A 49 -68.36 17.63 -3.16
C THR A 49 -67.20 18.53 -2.73
N VAL A 50 -66.48 18.12 -1.69
CA VAL A 50 -65.30 18.84 -1.17
C VAL A 50 -64.16 17.86 -0.91
N LEU A 51 -62.93 18.35 -0.81
CA LEU A 51 -61.78 17.54 -0.43
C LEU A 51 -61.73 17.34 1.09
N LEU A 52 -61.15 16.22 1.53
CA LEU A 52 -60.86 15.92 2.93
C LEU A 52 -60.17 17.11 3.62
N GLY A 53 -60.59 17.45 4.84
CA GLY A 53 -60.04 18.59 5.58
C GLY A 53 -60.52 19.97 5.13
N THR A 54 -61.37 20.07 4.10
CA THR A 54 -61.99 21.35 3.72
C THR A 54 -62.97 21.80 4.80
N GLU A 55 -62.86 23.06 5.25
CA GLU A 55 -63.86 23.67 6.12
C GLU A 55 -65.17 23.90 5.33
N ILE A 56 -66.26 23.35 5.83
CA ILE A 56 -67.59 23.38 5.24
C ILE A 56 -68.44 24.36 6.05
N LEU A 57 -68.85 25.47 5.42
CA LEU A 57 -69.89 26.35 5.95
C LEU A 57 -71.27 25.87 5.50
N LEU A 58 -72.05 25.31 6.43
CA LEU A 58 -73.48 25.06 6.25
C LEU A 58 -74.21 26.40 6.32
N ASP A 59 -75.09 26.69 5.37
CA ASP A 59 -75.77 27.97 5.25
C ASP A 59 -77.26 27.74 5.00
N GLY A 60 -78.06 28.05 6.02
CA GLY A 60 -79.50 27.94 6.03
C GLY A 60 -80.22 29.27 5.80
N SER A 61 -79.48 30.34 5.46
CA SER A 61 -80.03 31.69 5.31
C SER A 61 -81.06 31.83 4.18
N GLY A 62 -81.18 30.84 3.29
CA GLY A 62 -82.24 30.72 2.29
C GLY A 62 -83.61 30.33 2.87
N SER A 63 -83.67 29.92 4.14
CA SER A 63 -84.92 29.57 4.83
C SER A 63 -85.83 30.79 4.94
N ARG A 64 -87.15 30.59 4.82
CA ARG A 64 -88.12 31.70 4.80
C ARG A 64 -89.39 31.39 5.56
N ASP A 65 -90.06 32.45 5.96
CA ASP A 65 -91.40 32.48 6.51
C ASP A 65 -92.23 33.46 5.67
N ASP A 66 -93.35 33.02 5.11
CA ASP A 66 -94.15 33.85 4.18
C ASP A 66 -94.95 34.95 4.91
N ASP A 67 -95.10 34.83 6.24
CA ASP A 67 -95.72 35.83 7.12
C ASP A 67 -94.71 36.86 7.67
N GLY A 68 -93.40 36.60 7.50
CA GLY A 68 -92.30 37.51 7.81
C GLY A 68 -91.79 37.40 9.25
N ASP A 69 -92.10 36.29 9.93
CA ASP A 69 -91.67 36.04 11.30
C ASP A 69 -90.17 35.69 11.41
N ALA A 70 -89.59 35.98 12.58
CA ALA A 70 -88.18 35.73 12.82
C ALA A 70 -87.90 34.23 12.99
N LEU A 71 -86.99 33.70 12.16
CA LEU A 71 -86.60 32.29 12.19
C LEU A 71 -85.57 31.97 13.28
N SER A 72 -85.78 30.83 13.92
CA SER A 72 -84.78 30.12 14.72
C SER A 72 -84.31 28.89 13.97
N TYR A 73 -83.02 28.54 14.08
CA TYR A 73 -82.37 27.52 13.27
C TYR A 73 -81.82 26.41 14.15
N GLN A 74 -82.10 25.17 13.75
CA GLN A 74 -81.56 23.99 14.42
C GLN A 74 -81.00 23.02 13.39
N TRP A 75 -79.68 22.88 13.42
CA TRP A 75 -78.95 21.89 12.63
C TRP A 75 -78.83 20.57 13.40
N SER A 76 -79.01 19.47 12.69
CA SER A 76 -78.74 18.11 13.15
C SER A 76 -77.96 17.35 12.08
N GLN A 77 -77.44 16.18 12.43
CA GLN A 77 -76.63 15.35 11.54
C GLN A 77 -77.25 13.96 11.42
N GLY A 78 -77.10 13.34 10.26
CA GLY A 78 -77.56 11.97 10.05
C GLY A 78 -76.70 10.95 10.82
N ALA A 79 -77.33 9.89 11.32
CA ALA A 79 -76.64 8.82 12.05
C ALA A 79 -75.65 8.03 11.19
N GLN A 80 -75.76 8.13 9.86
CA GLN A 80 -74.87 7.49 8.89
C GLN A 80 -73.58 8.27 8.61
N ASN A 81 -73.40 9.46 9.18
CA ASN A 81 -72.18 10.23 8.95
C ASN A 81 -70.96 9.47 9.48
N PRO A 82 -69.82 9.43 8.76
CA PRO A 82 -68.61 8.72 9.19
C PRO A 82 -68.05 9.17 10.54
N GLU A 83 -68.35 10.40 10.95
CA GLU A 83 -67.96 11.02 12.23
C GLU A 83 -69.02 12.04 12.67
N SER A 84 -68.96 12.45 13.94
CA SER A 84 -69.94 13.34 14.56
C SER A 84 -69.40 14.76 14.79
N PHE A 85 -70.22 15.77 14.52
CA PHE A 85 -69.90 17.18 14.71
C PHE A 85 -70.75 17.82 15.81
N VAL A 86 -70.21 18.87 16.45
CA VAL A 86 -70.98 19.77 17.31
C VAL A 86 -71.47 20.93 16.45
N LEU A 87 -72.79 21.04 16.26
CA LEU A 87 -73.40 22.02 15.38
C LEU A 87 -73.92 23.22 16.19
N THR A 88 -73.67 24.43 15.70
CA THR A 88 -74.16 25.67 16.32
C THR A 88 -75.62 25.95 15.94
N SER A 89 -76.40 26.47 16.88
CA SER A 89 -77.75 26.98 16.62
C SER A 89 -77.67 28.37 15.98
N GLY A 90 -77.87 28.45 14.67
CA GLY A 90 -77.81 29.69 13.90
C GLY A 90 -78.04 29.43 12.42
N ALA A 91 -78.20 30.51 11.64
CA ALA A 91 -78.38 30.40 10.19
C ALA A 91 -77.20 29.69 9.52
N THR A 92 -76.01 29.74 10.11
CA THR A 92 -74.83 29.03 9.62
C THR A 92 -74.20 28.12 10.70
N ALA A 93 -73.51 27.08 10.25
CA ALA A 93 -72.68 26.20 11.08
C ALA A 93 -71.42 25.77 10.32
N GLN A 94 -70.31 25.57 11.02
CA GLN A 94 -69.04 25.14 10.42
C GLN A 94 -68.69 23.71 10.83
N VAL A 95 -68.22 22.91 9.87
CA VAL A 95 -67.73 21.54 10.10
C VAL A 95 -66.47 21.30 9.25
N THR A 96 -65.51 20.51 9.75
CA THR A 96 -64.30 20.16 8.98
C THR A 96 -64.07 18.65 9.04
N PRO A 97 -64.57 17.89 8.05
CA PRO A 97 -64.46 16.45 8.06
C PRO A 97 -63.01 15.95 8.00
N GLN A 98 -62.70 14.94 8.80
CA GLN A 98 -61.40 14.26 8.87
C GLN A 98 -61.45 12.84 8.29
N SER A 99 -62.60 12.40 7.77
CA SER A 99 -62.75 11.13 7.03
C SER A 99 -63.44 11.36 5.68
N THR A 100 -63.11 10.53 4.69
CA THR A 100 -63.80 10.53 3.40
C THR A 100 -65.18 9.87 3.53
N GLY A 101 -66.17 10.31 2.77
CA GLY A 101 -67.50 9.70 2.75
C GLY A 101 -68.64 10.67 2.53
N LEU A 102 -69.86 10.18 2.65
CA LEU A 102 -71.07 10.99 2.53
C LEU A 102 -71.53 11.49 3.90
N TYR A 103 -71.66 12.80 4.03
CA TYR A 103 -72.17 13.49 5.21
C TYR A 103 -73.52 14.11 4.90
N VAL A 104 -74.49 13.94 5.79
CA VAL A 104 -75.81 14.58 5.67
C VAL A 104 -76.05 15.45 6.90
N PHE A 105 -76.36 16.72 6.65
CA PHE A 105 -76.78 17.67 7.66
C PHE A 105 -78.21 18.07 7.39
N ILE A 106 -79.02 18.16 8.45
CA ILE A 106 -80.46 18.35 8.39
C ILE A 106 -80.79 19.64 9.12
N LEU A 107 -81.48 20.57 8.46
CA LEU A 107 -81.94 21.83 9.02
C LEU A 107 -83.45 21.76 9.27
N THR A 108 -83.85 22.15 10.49
CA THR A 108 -85.22 22.53 10.81
C THR A 108 -85.23 23.98 11.28
N VAL A 109 -86.19 24.77 10.81
CA VAL A 109 -86.40 26.15 11.27
C VAL A 109 -87.73 26.29 12.00
N SER A 110 -87.83 27.21 12.95
CA SER A 110 -89.10 27.51 13.62
C SER A 110 -89.40 29.00 13.72
N ALA A 111 -90.68 29.34 13.54
CA ALA A 111 -91.27 30.67 13.66
C ALA A 111 -92.49 30.60 14.59
N ASN A 112 -92.61 31.51 15.57
CA ASN A 112 -93.76 31.61 16.49
C ASN A 112 -94.23 30.28 17.14
N SER A 113 -93.30 29.35 17.40
CA SER A 113 -93.55 27.99 17.95
C SER A 113 -94.12 26.96 16.96
N GLN A 114 -94.12 27.26 15.67
CA GLN A 114 -94.36 26.31 14.57
C GLN A 114 -93.02 25.94 13.90
N GLY A 115 -92.86 24.68 13.52
CA GLY A 115 -91.61 24.16 12.95
C GLY A 115 -91.79 23.79 11.47
N SER A 116 -90.72 23.93 10.69
CA SER A 116 -90.69 23.49 9.31
C SER A 116 -90.61 21.96 9.20
N GLU A 117 -91.01 21.44 8.04
CA GLU A 117 -90.46 20.15 7.59
C GLU A 117 -88.93 20.26 7.49
N PRO A 118 -88.17 19.18 7.77
CA PRO A 118 -86.72 19.19 7.68
C PRO A 118 -86.25 19.26 6.22
N ASP A 119 -85.21 20.04 5.98
CA ASP A 119 -84.45 20.00 4.72
C ASP A 119 -83.03 19.48 4.97
N SER A 120 -82.40 18.86 3.97
CA SER A 120 -81.10 18.22 4.13
C SER A 120 -80.11 18.61 3.04
N VAL A 121 -78.87 18.85 3.43
CA VAL A 121 -77.73 19.01 2.53
C VAL A 121 -76.79 17.81 2.63
N ARG A 122 -76.39 17.27 1.48
CA ARG A 122 -75.44 16.16 1.37
C ARG A 122 -74.07 16.67 0.92
N ILE A 123 -73.05 16.38 1.71
CA ILE A 123 -71.66 16.69 1.41
C ILE A 123 -70.89 15.41 1.15
N THR A 124 -70.37 15.25 -0.07
CA THR A 124 -69.43 14.16 -0.38
C THR A 124 -68.02 14.65 -0.13
N VAL A 125 -67.30 14.03 0.81
CA VAL A 125 -65.91 14.33 1.12
C VAL A 125 -65.03 13.30 0.41
N ALA A 126 -64.30 13.72 -0.61
CA ALA A 126 -63.36 12.89 -1.36
C ALA A 126 -61.94 13.04 -0.80
N GLY A 127 -61.12 11.98 -0.89
CA GLY A 127 -59.68 12.08 -0.63
C GLY A 127 -58.97 12.90 -1.71
N SER A 128 -57.75 13.35 -1.45
CA SER A 128 -56.85 13.79 -2.52
C SER A 128 -56.55 12.60 -3.44
N GLU A 129 -56.47 12.84 -4.75
CA GLU A 129 -55.94 11.84 -5.67
C GLU A 129 -54.45 11.67 -5.40
N ASN A 130 -53.96 10.43 -5.36
CA ASN A 130 -52.54 10.14 -5.14
C ASN A 130 -51.69 10.55 -6.34
N THR A 131 -50.61 11.27 -6.09
CA THR A 131 -49.58 11.59 -7.07
C THR A 131 -48.52 10.49 -7.06
N THR A 132 -48.11 9.99 -8.23
CA THR A 132 -47.03 8.99 -8.29
C THR A 132 -45.70 9.63 -7.84
N PRO A 133 -44.87 8.94 -7.03
CA PRO A 133 -43.61 9.50 -6.58
C PRO A 133 -42.63 9.67 -7.74
N VAL A 134 -41.57 10.45 -7.50
CA VAL A 134 -40.45 10.62 -8.43
C VAL A 134 -39.23 9.92 -7.86
N ALA A 135 -38.78 8.86 -8.53
CA ALA A 135 -37.52 8.19 -8.21
C ALA A 135 -36.33 8.97 -8.80
N ILE A 136 -35.25 9.12 -8.03
CA ILE A 136 -34.00 9.74 -8.46
C ILE A 136 -32.85 8.86 -7.98
N ALA A 137 -32.25 8.07 -8.88
CA ALA A 137 -31.16 7.14 -8.61
C ALA A 137 -29.78 7.82 -8.52
N GLY A 138 -29.68 9.07 -8.97
CA GLY A 138 -28.45 9.85 -8.99
C GLY A 138 -27.80 9.93 -10.37
N LEU A 139 -26.59 10.48 -10.42
CA LEU A 139 -25.83 10.64 -11.67
C LEU A 139 -25.02 9.38 -12.00
N ASP A 140 -24.65 9.22 -13.26
CA ASP A 140 -23.68 8.20 -13.69
C ASP A 140 -22.28 8.49 -13.13
N TYR A 141 -21.52 7.44 -12.85
CA TYR A 141 -20.16 7.54 -12.29
C TYR A 141 -19.13 6.68 -13.04
N THR A 142 -17.87 7.09 -12.96
CA THR A 142 -16.70 6.27 -13.30
C THR A 142 -15.77 6.19 -12.09
N LEU A 143 -15.39 4.99 -11.67
CA LEU A 143 -14.57 4.77 -10.48
C LEU A 143 -13.65 3.54 -10.60
N PRO A 144 -12.54 3.47 -9.84
CA PRO A 144 -11.69 2.28 -9.81
C PRO A 144 -12.36 1.09 -9.12
N VAL A 145 -11.97 -0.13 -9.51
CA VAL A 145 -12.32 -1.38 -8.80
C VAL A 145 -11.93 -1.29 -7.32
N GLY A 146 -12.77 -1.83 -6.43
CA GLY A 146 -12.57 -1.79 -4.97
C GLY A 146 -12.98 -0.48 -4.30
N SER A 147 -13.43 0.54 -5.04
CA SER A 147 -13.90 1.79 -4.44
C SER A 147 -15.09 1.56 -3.51
N ASN A 148 -15.10 2.27 -2.38
CA ASN A 148 -16.24 2.28 -1.48
C ASN A 148 -17.31 3.27 -1.98
N PHE A 149 -18.29 2.80 -2.74
CA PHE A 149 -19.29 3.66 -3.39
C PHE A 149 -20.67 3.54 -2.73
N PHE A 150 -21.41 4.65 -2.69
CA PHE A 150 -22.76 4.71 -2.16
C PHE A 150 -23.74 5.07 -3.28
N LEU A 151 -24.78 4.26 -3.44
CA LEU A 151 -25.96 4.60 -4.22
C LEU A 151 -26.89 5.42 -3.32
N ASP A 152 -27.41 6.54 -3.83
CA ASP A 152 -28.17 7.51 -3.03
C ASP A 152 -29.46 7.95 -3.73
N GLY A 153 -30.57 7.43 -3.22
CA GLY A 153 -31.92 7.70 -3.68
C GLY A 153 -32.64 8.77 -2.86
N SER A 154 -31.97 9.39 -1.88
CA SER A 154 -32.58 10.31 -0.91
C SER A 154 -33.16 11.59 -1.51
N SER A 155 -32.81 11.89 -2.77
CA SER A 155 -33.39 13.00 -3.54
C SER A 155 -34.76 12.67 -4.16
N SER A 156 -35.21 11.42 -4.07
CA SER A 156 -36.54 11.01 -4.50
C SER A 156 -37.62 11.70 -3.65
N SER A 157 -38.77 12.00 -4.25
CA SER A 157 -39.82 12.78 -3.59
C SER A 157 -41.22 12.34 -3.97
N ASP A 158 -42.18 12.64 -3.10
CA ASP A 158 -43.60 12.54 -3.37
C ASP A 158 -44.27 13.92 -3.22
N ALA A 159 -45.21 14.25 -4.10
CA ALA A 159 -45.83 15.57 -4.14
C ALA A 159 -46.87 15.77 -3.03
N ASP A 160 -47.50 14.68 -2.57
CA ASP A 160 -48.49 14.68 -1.50
C ASP A 160 -47.83 14.54 -0.11
N GLY A 161 -46.52 14.26 -0.10
CA GLY A 161 -45.70 14.16 1.11
C GLY A 161 -45.78 12.79 1.77
N ASP A 162 -46.21 11.77 1.03
CA ASP A 162 -46.32 10.40 1.52
C ASP A 162 -44.94 9.80 1.84
N SER A 163 -44.92 8.86 2.78
CA SER A 163 -43.68 8.20 3.19
C SER A 163 -43.19 7.25 2.10
N LEU A 164 -41.92 7.40 1.73
CA LEU A 164 -41.30 6.61 0.67
C LEU A 164 -40.58 5.37 1.18
N SER A 165 -40.65 4.30 0.39
CA SER A 165 -39.85 3.08 0.52
C SER A 165 -38.99 2.89 -0.73
N TYR A 166 -37.82 2.26 -0.57
CA TYR A 166 -36.79 2.16 -1.61
C TYR A 166 -36.44 0.69 -1.90
N LEU A 167 -36.05 0.41 -3.13
CA LEU A 167 -35.47 -0.87 -3.53
C LEU A 167 -34.42 -0.65 -4.62
N TRP A 168 -33.18 -1.05 -4.33
CA TRP A 168 -32.06 -1.06 -5.25
C TRP A 168 -31.86 -2.45 -5.86
N GLU A 169 -31.72 -2.49 -7.18
CA GLU A 169 -31.46 -3.72 -7.94
C GLU A 169 -30.34 -3.51 -8.96
N SER A 170 -29.51 -4.54 -9.18
CA SER A 170 -28.56 -4.58 -10.29
C SER A 170 -29.21 -5.21 -11.51
N LEU A 171 -29.36 -4.46 -12.60
CA LEU A 171 -29.91 -4.97 -13.86
C LEU A 171 -28.85 -5.66 -14.71
N GLU A 172 -27.70 -5.01 -14.84
CA GLU A 172 -26.54 -5.52 -15.57
C GLU A 172 -25.29 -5.32 -14.72
N ALA A 173 -24.45 -6.34 -14.64
CA ALA A 173 -23.17 -6.28 -13.95
C ALA A 173 -22.25 -7.40 -14.47
N PRO A 174 -20.92 -7.18 -14.49
CA PRO A 174 -19.94 -8.21 -14.85
C PRO A 174 -19.85 -9.34 -13.81
N ALA A 175 -20.35 -9.13 -12.59
CA ALA A 175 -20.41 -10.10 -11.51
C ALA A 175 -21.62 -9.83 -10.59
N ALA A 176 -21.96 -10.78 -9.71
CA ALA A 176 -23.05 -10.61 -8.75
C ALA A 176 -22.78 -9.43 -7.81
N VAL A 177 -23.78 -8.55 -7.64
CA VAL A 177 -23.70 -7.38 -6.77
C VAL A 177 -24.27 -7.71 -5.39
N ALA A 178 -23.50 -7.40 -4.34
CA ALA A 178 -23.98 -7.42 -2.97
C ALA A 178 -24.18 -5.98 -2.47
N PHE A 179 -25.41 -5.65 -2.10
CA PHE A 179 -25.76 -4.39 -1.42
C PHE A 179 -25.64 -4.57 0.09
N GLU A 180 -25.25 -3.53 0.82
CA GLU A 180 -25.27 -3.53 2.29
C GLU A 180 -26.71 -3.63 2.83
N ASP A 181 -27.61 -2.81 2.27
CA ASP A 181 -29.06 -2.89 2.48
C ASP A 181 -29.75 -2.36 1.22
N SER A 182 -30.34 -3.23 0.40
CA SER A 182 -30.99 -2.81 -0.85
C SER A 182 -32.27 -2.02 -0.62
N THR A 183 -32.79 -1.93 0.61
CA THR A 183 -34.05 -1.23 0.94
C THR A 183 -33.85 0.16 1.57
N ALA A 184 -32.60 0.54 1.84
CA ALA A 184 -32.27 1.84 2.36
C ALA A 184 -32.24 2.91 1.25
N ALA A 185 -32.57 4.16 1.60
CA ALA A 185 -32.43 5.30 0.67
C ALA A 185 -30.98 5.49 0.19
N GLN A 186 -30.01 5.23 1.07
CA GLN A 186 -28.59 5.17 0.75
C GLN A 186 -28.06 3.77 1.03
N THR A 187 -27.38 3.15 0.06
CA THR A 187 -26.80 1.80 0.22
C THR A 187 -25.39 1.72 -0.33
N ARG A 188 -24.55 0.90 0.30
CA ARG A 188 -23.15 0.72 -0.07
C ARG A 188 -22.98 -0.42 -1.06
N PHE A 189 -22.09 -0.19 -2.02
CA PHE A 189 -21.63 -1.17 -3.01
C PHE A 189 -20.11 -1.06 -3.20
N VAL A 190 -19.42 -2.21 -3.29
CA VAL A 190 -17.97 -2.29 -3.56
C VAL A 190 -17.74 -3.21 -4.76
N PRO A 191 -17.33 -2.70 -5.93
CA PRO A 191 -17.15 -3.53 -7.12
C PRO A 191 -15.86 -4.34 -7.04
N ALA A 192 -15.96 -5.66 -7.23
CA ALA A 192 -14.81 -6.57 -7.29
C ALA A 192 -14.32 -6.85 -8.72
N THR A 193 -15.09 -6.47 -9.74
CA THR A 193 -14.78 -6.77 -11.16
C THR A 193 -14.91 -5.51 -12.00
N PRO A 194 -13.91 -5.15 -12.84
CA PRO A 194 -14.03 -4.06 -13.79
C PRO A 194 -15.15 -4.31 -14.81
N GLY A 195 -15.78 -3.24 -15.31
CA GLY A 195 -16.87 -3.31 -16.28
C GLY A 195 -17.99 -2.32 -15.98
N SER A 196 -19.05 -2.40 -16.78
CA SER A 196 -20.25 -1.55 -16.64
C SER A 196 -21.27 -2.20 -15.71
N TYR A 197 -21.78 -1.41 -14.76
CA TYR A 197 -22.86 -1.77 -13.86
C TYR A 197 -24.05 -0.85 -14.14
N LEU A 198 -25.25 -1.41 -14.24
CA LEU A 198 -26.50 -0.66 -14.35
C LEU A 198 -27.38 -0.97 -13.15
N PHE A 199 -27.68 0.06 -12.36
CA PHE A 199 -28.53 -0.05 -11.18
C PHE A 199 -29.89 0.59 -11.44
N ARG A 200 -30.94 -0.02 -10.87
CA ARG A 200 -32.28 0.56 -10.82
C ARG A 200 -32.66 0.84 -9.38
N LEU A 201 -33.17 2.04 -9.14
CA LEU A 201 -33.90 2.41 -7.94
C LEU A 201 -35.41 2.32 -8.22
N THR A 202 -36.14 1.62 -7.35
CA THR A 202 -37.61 1.67 -7.30
C THR A 202 -38.04 2.39 -6.01
N VAL A 203 -38.94 3.36 -6.13
CA VAL A 203 -39.50 4.14 -5.02
C VAL A 203 -41.00 3.94 -4.97
N SER A 204 -41.55 3.70 -3.77
CA SER A 204 -43.00 3.51 -3.56
C SER A 204 -43.53 4.31 -2.37
N ASP A 205 -44.71 4.89 -2.56
CA ASP A 205 -45.56 5.58 -1.56
C ASP A 205 -46.64 4.66 -0.96
N SER A 206 -46.53 3.33 -1.15
CA SER A 206 -47.51 2.28 -0.84
C SER A 206 -48.74 2.16 -1.76
N LEU A 207 -49.03 3.18 -2.57
CA LEU A 207 -50.17 3.20 -3.51
C LEU A 207 -49.72 3.06 -4.97
N SER A 208 -48.51 3.52 -5.28
CA SER A 208 -47.90 3.58 -6.58
C SER A 208 -46.37 3.44 -6.49
N THR A 209 -45.71 3.32 -7.64
CA THR A 209 -44.26 3.11 -7.73
C THR A 209 -43.68 3.88 -8.91
N ALA A 210 -42.47 4.41 -8.76
CA ALA A 210 -41.64 4.96 -9.84
C ALA A 210 -40.24 4.36 -9.82
N THR A 211 -39.56 4.41 -10.96
CA THR A 211 -38.22 3.86 -11.12
C THR A 211 -37.28 4.85 -11.79
N ASP A 212 -36.00 4.80 -11.42
CA ASP A 212 -34.92 5.53 -12.09
C ASP A 212 -33.66 4.64 -12.16
N GLU A 213 -32.79 4.89 -13.13
CA GLU A 213 -31.62 4.07 -13.40
C GLU A 213 -30.34 4.91 -13.42
N MET A 214 -29.22 4.31 -12.99
CA MET A 214 -27.90 4.94 -13.04
C MET A 214 -26.81 3.94 -13.42
N ALA A 215 -25.84 4.41 -14.20
CA ALA A 215 -24.72 3.61 -14.67
C ALA A 215 -23.43 3.91 -13.89
N VAL A 216 -22.72 2.85 -13.50
CA VAL A 216 -21.39 2.93 -12.89
C VAL A 216 -20.40 2.17 -13.76
N VAL A 217 -19.42 2.89 -14.32
CA VAL A 217 -18.30 2.29 -15.06
C VAL A 217 -17.14 2.07 -14.10
N VAL A 218 -16.81 0.81 -13.85
CA VAL A 218 -15.70 0.42 -12.99
C VAL A 218 -14.47 0.18 -13.85
N THR A 219 -13.46 1.04 -13.70
CA THR A 219 -12.17 0.86 -14.38
C THR A 219 -11.29 -0.11 -13.60
N GLY A 220 -10.53 -0.95 -14.31
CA GLY A 220 -9.44 -1.70 -13.70
C GLY A 220 -8.38 -0.76 -13.14
N ALA A 221 -7.55 -1.26 -12.22
CA ALA A 221 -6.25 -0.64 -12.01
C ALA A 221 -5.53 -0.64 -13.37
N GLY A 222 -5.05 0.50 -13.85
CA GLY A 222 -4.27 0.51 -15.10
C GLY A 222 -3.02 -0.36 -14.94
N ASN A 223 -2.62 -1.05 -16.00
CA ASN A 223 -1.36 -1.81 -16.02
C ASN A 223 -0.19 -0.89 -15.71
N GLN A 224 0.60 -1.21 -14.69
CA GLN A 224 1.86 -0.55 -14.39
C GLN A 224 2.99 -1.30 -15.10
N PRO A 225 4.04 -0.61 -15.56
CA PRO A 225 5.16 -1.30 -16.18
C PRO A 225 5.90 -2.17 -15.16
N PRO A 226 6.43 -3.34 -15.59
CA PRO A 226 7.20 -4.20 -14.71
C PRO A 226 8.54 -3.55 -14.36
N VAL A 227 9.16 -4.05 -13.29
CA VAL A 227 10.46 -3.59 -12.78
C VAL A 227 11.50 -4.67 -13.07
N ALA A 228 12.52 -4.31 -13.85
CA ALA A 228 13.69 -5.16 -14.08
C ALA A 228 14.63 -5.13 -12.87
N ASP A 229 15.15 -6.30 -12.52
CA ASP A 229 16.26 -6.49 -11.58
C ASP A 229 17.30 -7.38 -12.27
N ALA A 230 18.43 -6.79 -12.66
CA ALA A 230 19.53 -7.45 -13.35
C ALA A 230 20.43 -8.26 -12.39
N GLY A 231 20.12 -8.29 -11.10
CA GLY A 231 20.87 -8.98 -10.06
C GLY A 231 22.07 -8.19 -9.54
N ALA A 232 22.70 -8.73 -8.50
CA ALA A 232 23.87 -8.12 -7.88
C ALA A 232 25.11 -8.20 -8.79
N GLN A 233 26.04 -7.24 -8.60
CA GLN A 233 27.36 -7.30 -9.21
C GLN A 233 28.10 -8.57 -8.77
N GLN A 234 28.92 -9.12 -9.66
CA GLN A 234 29.67 -10.36 -9.38
C GLN A 234 31.13 -10.18 -9.75
N THR A 235 32.01 -10.76 -8.94
CA THR A 235 33.44 -10.92 -9.26
C THR A 235 33.71 -12.38 -9.55
N VAL A 236 34.18 -12.69 -10.76
CA VAL A 236 34.27 -14.07 -11.26
C VAL A 236 35.58 -14.33 -11.99
N GLY A 237 36.00 -15.60 -12.02
CA GLY A 237 37.19 -16.00 -12.76
C GLY A 237 37.00 -16.04 -14.27
N VAL A 238 38.01 -15.61 -15.02
CA VAL A 238 38.05 -15.81 -16.48
C VAL A 238 37.94 -17.30 -16.80
N GLY A 239 37.08 -17.64 -17.75
CA GLY A 239 36.79 -19.02 -18.14
C GLY A 239 35.72 -19.73 -17.28
N LEU A 240 35.22 -19.12 -16.21
CA LEU A 240 34.13 -19.69 -15.41
C LEU A 240 32.76 -19.25 -15.93
N GLU A 241 31.82 -20.18 -15.97
CA GLU A 241 30.44 -19.86 -16.36
C GLU A 241 29.79 -18.95 -15.32
N VAL A 242 29.31 -17.79 -15.76
CA VAL A 242 28.60 -16.80 -14.97
C VAL A 242 27.11 -16.97 -15.22
N THR A 243 26.31 -16.88 -14.17
CA THR A 243 24.85 -16.82 -14.28
C THR A 243 24.37 -15.40 -13.97
N LEU A 244 23.65 -14.81 -14.91
CA LEU A 244 22.89 -13.59 -14.73
C LEU A 244 21.48 -13.98 -14.28
N ASP A 245 21.06 -13.51 -13.10
CA ASP A 245 19.81 -13.91 -12.47
C ASP A 245 18.82 -12.74 -12.42
N ALA A 246 17.77 -12.84 -13.24
CA ALA A 246 16.68 -11.87 -13.29
C ALA A 246 15.49 -12.24 -12.39
N SER A 247 15.62 -13.22 -11.50
CA SER A 247 14.50 -13.71 -10.67
C SER A 247 13.94 -12.67 -9.69
N GLY A 248 14.68 -11.59 -9.42
CA GLY A 248 14.21 -10.43 -8.67
C GLY A 248 13.24 -9.51 -9.45
N SER A 249 13.14 -9.69 -10.78
CA SER A 249 12.24 -8.87 -11.61
C SER A 249 10.78 -9.19 -11.30
N SER A 250 9.93 -8.16 -11.26
CA SER A 250 8.53 -8.31 -10.85
C SER A 250 7.61 -7.35 -11.58
N ASP A 251 6.34 -7.73 -11.67
CA ASP A 251 5.25 -6.89 -12.15
C ASP A 251 4.35 -6.48 -10.97
N PRO A 252 3.97 -5.19 -10.82
CA PRO A 252 3.14 -4.72 -9.71
C PRO A 252 1.77 -5.40 -9.62
N GLU A 253 1.21 -5.82 -10.76
CA GLU A 253 -0.05 -6.56 -10.85
C GLU A 253 0.14 -8.08 -10.88
N THR A 254 1.39 -8.55 -10.74
CA THR A 254 1.79 -9.97 -10.82
C THR A 254 1.52 -10.61 -12.18
N ASP A 255 1.45 -9.79 -13.23
CA ASP A 255 1.29 -10.28 -14.60
C ASP A 255 2.53 -11.08 -15.06
N PRO A 256 2.36 -12.08 -15.95
CA PRO A 256 3.50 -12.82 -16.48
C PRO A 256 4.45 -11.92 -17.28
N ILE A 257 5.71 -11.89 -16.89
CA ILE A 257 6.76 -11.10 -17.56
C ILE A 257 7.66 -11.97 -18.46
N THR A 258 8.24 -11.33 -19.47
CA THR A 258 9.27 -11.90 -20.35
C THR A 258 10.56 -11.09 -20.27
N TYR A 259 11.70 -11.73 -20.48
CA TYR A 259 13.03 -11.16 -20.24
C TYR A 259 13.76 -10.85 -21.54
N ARG A 260 14.59 -9.81 -21.52
CA ARG A 260 15.51 -9.46 -22.61
C ARG A 260 16.82 -8.91 -22.05
N TRP A 261 17.84 -9.77 -22.03
CA TRP A 261 19.21 -9.40 -21.73
C TRP A 261 19.89 -8.73 -22.91
N ILE A 262 20.66 -7.68 -22.64
CA ILE A 262 21.39 -6.86 -23.60
C ILE A 262 22.86 -6.88 -23.19
N VAL A 263 23.73 -7.35 -24.10
CA VAL A 263 25.18 -7.30 -23.89
C VAL A 263 25.64 -5.85 -24.10
N GLY A 264 26.19 -5.24 -23.06
CA GLY A 264 26.74 -3.90 -23.06
C GLY A 264 28.25 -3.86 -23.32
N ASN A 265 28.92 -2.87 -22.74
CA ASN A 265 30.37 -2.75 -22.83
C ASN A 265 31.07 -3.96 -22.19
N ASN A 266 32.08 -4.50 -22.87
CA ASN A 266 32.87 -5.62 -22.38
C ASN A 266 34.28 -5.61 -23.00
N PRO A 267 35.25 -6.36 -22.45
CA PRO A 267 36.66 -6.27 -22.82
C PRO A 267 37.03 -6.89 -24.18
N GLY A 268 36.09 -7.59 -24.85
CA GLY A 268 36.34 -8.28 -26.12
C GLY A 268 35.22 -8.08 -27.15
N GLU A 269 35.34 -8.74 -28.31
CA GLU A 269 34.22 -8.85 -29.26
C GLU A 269 33.56 -10.23 -29.10
N GLY A 270 32.22 -10.27 -29.03
CA GLY A 270 31.45 -11.52 -29.21
C GLY A 270 30.96 -12.25 -27.95
N VAL A 271 30.71 -11.56 -26.85
CA VAL A 271 30.01 -12.16 -25.69
C VAL A 271 28.64 -12.69 -26.12
N THR A 272 28.44 -13.99 -25.95
CA THR A 272 27.19 -14.67 -26.31
C THR A 272 26.56 -15.25 -25.05
N LEU A 273 25.30 -14.92 -24.81
CA LEU A 273 24.51 -15.50 -23.73
C LEU A 273 23.94 -16.85 -24.17
N SER A 274 23.79 -17.79 -23.23
CA SER A 274 23.15 -19.10 -23.47
C SER A 274 21.73 -18.95 -24.00
N ASP A 275 20.97 -18.03 -23.42
CA ASP A 275 19.64 -17.60 -23.82
C ASP A 275 19.39 -16.19 -23.27
N SER A 276 19.31 -15.19 -24.16
CA SER A 276 19.06 -13.80 -23.77
C SER A 276 17.63 -13.52 -23.32
N THR A 277 16.75 -14.51 -23.35
CA THR A 277 15.34 -14.41 -22.94
C THR A 277 15.00 -15.23 -21.69
N SER A 278 15.99 -15.94 -21.13
CA SER A 278 15.85 -16.71 -19.91
C SER A 278 15.92 -15.82 -18.66
N VAL A 279 15.18 -16.20 -17.62
CA VAL A 279 15.33 -15.62 -16.27
C VAL A 279 16.74 -15.84 -15.71
N MET A 280 17.38 -16.96 -16.08
CA MET A 280 18.77 -17.26 -15.77
C MET A 280 19.54 -17.41 -17.07
N ALA A 281 20.19 -16.34 -17.52
CA ALA A 281 21.07 -16.34 -18.67
C ALA A 281 22.49 -16.68 -18.23
N ARG A 282 23.28 -17.34 -19.08
CA ARG A 282 24.66 -17.71 -18.75
C ARG A 282 25.64 -17.26 -19.81
N PHE A 283 26.87 -16.97 -19.42
CA PHE A 283 27.97 -16.73 -20.35
C PHE A 283 29.30 -17.14 -19.72
N THR A 284 30.31 -17.35 -20.54
CA THR A 284 31.67 -17.65 -20.08
C THR A 284 32.61 -16.57 -20.60
N PRO A 285 33.14 -15.69 -19.73
CA PRO A 285 34.09 -14.67 -20.14
C PRO A 285 35.42 -15.31 -20.49
N ASN A 286 36.06 -14.82 -21.55
CA ASN A 286 37.35 -15.30 -22.04
C ASN A 286 38.48 -14.28 -21.85
N LEU A 287 38.17 -13.08 -21.36
CA LEU A 287 39.11 -12.02 -21.06
C LEU A 287 38.83 -11.49 -19.66
N VAL A 288 39.87 -10.91 -19.05
CA VAL A 288 39.73 -10.17 -17.79
C VAL A 288 39.19 -8.77 -18.07
N GLY A 289 38.46 -8.20 -17.10
CA GLY A 289 37.86 -6.88 -17.16
C GLY A 289 36.35 -6.89 -16.89
N ASP A 290 35.73 -5.73 -16.97
CA ASP A 290 34.31 -5.56 -16.64
C ASP A 290 33.41 -5.88 -17.83
N TYR A 291 32.41 -6.73 -17.59
CA TYR A 291 31.36 -7.09 -18.53
C TYR A 291 30.04 -6.49 -18.05
N VAL A 292 29.47 -5.57 -18.83
CA VAL A 292 28.22 -4.89 -18.50
C VAL A 292 27.05 -5.57 -19.22
N PHE A 293 26.00 -5.88 -18.48
CA PHE A 293 24.76 -6.41 -19.03
C PHE A 293 23.58 -5.53 -18.64
N GLY A 294 22.70 -5.29 -19.59
CA GLY A 294 21.42 -4.61 -19.37
C GLY A 294 20.27 -5.61 -19.37
N LEU A 295 19.24 -5.35 -18.57
CA LEU A 295 18.00 -6.12 -18.53
C LEU A 295 16.80 -5.21 -18.77
N ILE A 296 15.92 -5.63 -19.68
CA ILE A 296 14.56 -5.11 -19.81
C ILE A 296 13.60 -6.28 -19.66
N VAL A 297 12.56 -6.10 -18.85
CA VAL A 297 11.43 -7.04 -18.75
C VAL A 297 10.17 -6.40 -19.30
N LYS A 298 9.23 -7.21 -19.77
CA LYS A 298 7.96 -6.71 -20.30
C LYS A 298 6.80 -7.63 -19.99
N ASP A 299 5.63 -7.05 -19.81
CA ASP A 299 4.35 -7.74 -19.75
C ASP A 299 3.69 -7.74 -21.17
N ALA A 300 2.39 -8.00 -21.25
CA ALA A 300 1.64 -8.01 -22.52
C ALA A 300 1.37 -6.60 -23.13
N GLN A 301 1.57 -5.54 -22.35
CA GLN A 301 1.11 -4.17 -22.56
C GLN A 301 2.25 -3.14 -22.55
N SER A 302 3.33 -3.36 -21.79
CA SER A 302 4.39 -2.37 -21.51
C SER A 302 5.77 -3.00 -21.23
N GLU A 303 6.84 -2.20 -21.38
CA GLU A 303 8.24 -2.59 -21.06
C GLU A 303 8.75 -1.82 -19.84
N SER A 304 9.66 -2.43 -19.07
CA SER A 304 10.36 -1.82 -17.94
C SER A 304 11.39 -0.77 -18.38
N LEU A 305 11.89 0.01 -17.42
CA LEU A 305 13.16 0.71 -17.59
C LEU A 305 14.32 -0.29 -17.68
N LEU A 306 15.44 0.14 -18.28
CA LEU A 306 16.67 -0.65 -18.34
C LEU A 306 17.34 -0.68 -16.97
N ASP A 307 17.60 -1.87 -16.47
CA ASP A 307 18.49 -2.09 -15.33
C ASP A 307 19.83 -2.68 -15.78
N THR A 308 20.92 -2.45 -15.04
CA THR A 308 22.27 -2.87 -15.46
C THR A 308 23.05 -3.53 -14.34
N VAL A 309 23.76 -4.61 -14.68
CA VAL A 309 24.71 -5.30 -13.80
C VAL A 309 26.11 -5.31 -14.43
N VAL A 310 27.13 -5.20 -13.56
CA VAL A 310 28.54 -5.29 -13.94
C VAL A 310 29.11 -6.58 -13.35
N ILE A 311 29.75 -7.36 -14.21
CA ILE A 311 30.49 -8.56 -13.85
C ILE A 311 31.98 -8.28 -14.01
N SER A 312 32.68 -8.18 -12.88
CA SER A 312 34.13 -7.96 -12.86
C SER A 312 34.85 -9.29 -13.01
N VAL A 313 35.42 -9.51 -14.19
CA VAL A 313 36.13 -10.76 -14.49
C VAL A 313 37.60 -10.61 -14.16
N VAL A 314 38.05 -11.41 -13.20
CA VAL A 314 39.43 -11.46 -12.72
C VAL A 314 40.10 -12.74 -13.22
N ASN A 315 41.42 -12.75 -13.25
CA ASN A 315 42.16 -13.96 -13.56
C ASN A 315 42.08 -14.89 -12.34
N GLN A 316 41.36 -16.01 -12.41
CA GLN A 316 41.26 -16.94 -11.29
C GLN A 316 41.42 -18.36 -11.78
N ILE A 317 42.42 -19.03 -11.22
CA ILE A 317 42.52 -20.46 -11.24
C ILE A 317 41.91 -20.94 -9.91
N TYR A 318 40.63 -21.33 -9.93
CA TYR A 318 40.02 -22.06 -8.82
C TYR A 318 40.04 -23.55 -9.16
N SER A 319 40.84 -24.32 -8.43
CA SER A 319 40.54 -25.74 -8.21
C SER A 319 40.47 -25.96 -6.70
N GLU A 320 39.30 -26.30 -6.19
CA GLU A 320 39.15 -26.73 -4.79
C GLU A 320 39.90 -28.05 -4.59
N ARG A 321 41.21 -27.97 -4.33
CA ARG A 321 41.94 -28.99 -3.59
C ARG A 321 42.01 -28.51 -2.15
N SER A 322 41.07 -28.96 -1.31
CA SER A 322 41.17 -28.86 0.15
C SER A 322 41.29 -27.42 0.70
N GLY A 323 40.47 -26.48 0.23
CA GLY A 323 40.44 -25.11 0.75
C GLY A 323 41.65 -24.24 0.39
N MET A 324 42.33 -24.54 -0.72
CA MET A 324 43.45 -23.75 -1.24
C MET A 324 43.09 -23.05 -2.54
N ILE A 325 43.69 -21.89 -2.77
CA ILE A 325 43.58 -21.06 -3.97
C ILE A 325 44.90 -21.14 -4.73
N GLU A 326 44.84 -21.33 -6.05
CA GLU A 326 46.03 -21.32 -6.91
C GLU A 326 46.43 -19.88 -7.23
N ILE A 327 47.68 -19.56 -6.94
CA ILE A 327 48.30 -18.30 -7.30
C ILE A 327 49.14 -18.54 -8.56
N PRO A 328 48.75 -17.97 -9.72
CA PRO A 328 49.43 -18.23 -10.97
C PRO A 328 50.87 -17.73 -10.94
N SER A 329 51.75 -18.44 -11.64
CA SER A 329 53.12 -17.97 -11.87
C SER A 329 53.16 -16.55 -12.46
N GLY A 330 54.20 -15.80 -12.16
CA GLY A 330 54.42 -14.47 -12.70
C GLY A 330 55.04 -13.49 -11.72
N SER A 331 55.36 -12.32 -12.25
CA SER A 331 56.03 -11.25 -11.52
C SER A 331 55.07 -10.38 -10.72
N PHE A 332 55.56 -9.85 -9.61
CA PHE A 332 54.92 -8.78 -8.84
C PHE A 332 55.98 -7.87 -8.19
N LEU A 333 55.55 -6.72 -7.67
CA LEU A 333 56.40 -5.81 -6.89
C LEU A 333 56.30 -6.18 -5.41
N MET A 334 57.44 -6.54 -4.80
CA MET A 334 57.56 -6.89 -3.38
C MET A 334 58.20 -5.75 -2.59
N GLY A 335 57.60 -5.41 -1.45
CA GLY A 335 58.06 -4.36 -0.55
C GLY A 335 57.37 -3.02 -0.74
N SER A 336 58.02 -1.96 -0.26
CA SER A 336 57.54 -0.58 -0.33
C SER A 336 58.69 0.41 -0.19
N GLU A 337 58.67 1.49 -0.99
CA GLU A 337 59.62 2.61 -0.86
C GLU A 337 59.22 3.61 0.24
N THR A 338 57.98 3.55 0.70
CA THR A 338 57.43 4.49 1.69
C THR A 338 56.98 3.82 2.99
N GLY A 339 57.18 2.50 3.09
CA GLY A 339 56.83 1.68 4.24
C GLY A 339 57.80 1.82 5.42
N LEU A 340 57.66 0.93 6.40
CA LEU A 340 58.53 0.90 7.56
C LEU A 340 59.94 0.37 7.21
N ALA A 341 60.86 0.53 8.16
CA ALA A 341 62.21 0.02 8.02
C ALA A 341 62.20 -1.51 7.82
N GLY A 342 62.87 -1.97 6.76
CA GLY A 342 62.92 -3.39 6.35
C GLY A 342 61.98 -3.74 5.20
N GLU A 343 61.08 -2.84 4.78
CA GLU A 343 60.17 -3.04 3.63
C GLU A 343 60.77 -2.57 2.30
N SER A 344 61.86 -1.79 2.33
CA SER A 344 62.56 -1.24 1.17
C SER A 344 63.85 -2.04 0.87
N PRO A 345 64.30 -2.13 -0.39
CA PRO A 345 63.70 -1.53 -1.59
C PRO A 345 62.48 -2.30 -2.11
N LEU A 346 61.61 -1.57 -2.82
CA LEU A 346 60.61 -2.17 -3.69
C LEU A 346 61.34 -2.86 -4.84
N HIS A 347 61.07 -4.13 -5.07
CA HIS A 347 61.80 -4.92 -6.06
C HIS A 347 60.88 -5.92 -6.74
N VAL A 348 61.26 -6.31 -7.97
CA VAL A 348 60.50 -7.30 -8.73
C VAL A 348 60.86 -8.70 -8.25
N VAL A 349 59.85 -9.52 -8.00
CA VAL A 349 59.97 -10.96 -7.74
C VAL A 349 59.09 -11.71 -8.72
N ASN A 350 59.60 -12.80 -9.28
CA ASN A 350 58.88 -13.74 -10.12
C ASN A 350 58.65 -15.03 -9.33
N LEU A 351 57.39 -15.41 -9.16
CA LEU A 351 57.03 -16.64 -8.47
C LEU A 351 56.52 -17.68 -9.47
N SER A 352 56.90 -18.93 -9.25
CA SER A 352 56.25 -20.09 -9.84
C SER A 352 54.80 -20.22 -9.37
N THR A 353 53.99 -21.04 -10.04
CA THR A 353 52.64 -21.33 -9.57
C THR A 353 52.69 -22.07 -8.23
N PHE A 354 51.85 -21.66 -7.30
CA PHE A 354 51.69 -22.33 -6.00
C PHE A 354 50.22 -22.25 -5.56
N TRP A 355 49.89 -23.01 -4.54
CA TRP A 355 48.59 -23.02 -3.87
C TRP A 355 48.76 -22.44 -2.47
N ILE A 356 47.78 -21.70 -1.98
CA ILE A 356 47.78 -21.16 -0.61
C ILE A 356 46.38 -21.31 0.00
N ASP A 357 46.30 -21.60 1.30
CA ASP A 357 45.02 -21.72 2.00
C ASP A 357 44.20 -20.42 1.85
N SER A 358 42.91 -20.55 1.55
CA SER A 358 42.00 -19.42 1.31
C SER A 358 41.76 -18.57 2.56
N VAL A 359 41.96 -19.17 3.74
CA VAL A 359 41.84 -18.59 5.08
C VAL A 359 42.98 -19.11 5.96
N GLU A 360 43.17 -18.54 7.16
CA GLU A 360 44.06 -19.11 8.16
C GLU A 360 43.61 -20.51 8.60
N VAL A 361 44.54 -21.32 9.09
CA VAL A 361 44.22 -22.62 9.69
C VAL A 361 43.32 -22.39 10.90
N THR A 362 42.25 -23.16 11.04
CA THR A 362 41.28 -23.01 12.13
C THR A 362 41.67 -23.80 13.39
N GLY A 363 41.10 -23.42 14.53
CA GLY A 363 41.22 -24.16 15.78
C GLY A 363 40.78 -25.63 15.64
N ALA A 364 39.68 -25.86 14.93
CA ALA A 364 39.15 -27.20 14.67
C ALA A 364 40.11 -28.07 13.85
N GLU A 365 40.69 -27.52 12.79
CA GLU A 365 41.65 -28.25 11.95
C GLU A 365 42.91 -28.63 12.75
N TYR A 366 43.47 -27.68 13.50
CA TYR A 366 44.65 -27.95 14.33
C TYR A 366 44.36 -29.00 15.41
N ALA A 367 43.15 -29.00 15.99
CA ALA A 367 42.72 -30.02 16.96
C ALA A 367 42.72 -31.44 16.38
N VAL A 368 42.52 -31.61 15.07
CA VAL A 368 42.68 -32.93 14.42
C VAL A 368 44.14 -33.37 14.46
N CYS A 369 45.09 -32.50 14.08
CA CYS A 369 46.52 -32.81 14.09
C CYS A 369 47.03 -33.16 15.50
N VAL A 370 46.57 -32.44 16.53
CA VAL A 370 46.92 -32.75 17.93
C VAL A 370 46.35 -34.11 18.36
N ARG A 371 45.10 -34.42 17.99
CA ARG A 371 44.46 -35.70 18.31
C ARG A 371 45.16 -36.89 17.66
N GLU A 372 45.72 -36.68 16.48
CA GLU A 372 46.55 -37.66 15.78
C GLU A 372 48.00 -37.72 16.28
N ASN A 373 48.34 -36.90 17.30
CA ASN A 373 49.67 -36.83 17.90
C ASN A 373 50.76 -36.43 16.87
N ALA A 374 50.37 -35.67 15.85
CA ALA A 374 51.25 -35.11 14.84
C ALA A 374 51.66 -33.66 15.14
N CYS A 375 50.82 -32.91 15.88
CA CYS A 375 51.11 -31.55 16.32
C CYS A 375 51.21 -31.45 17.84
N ALA A 376 52.06 -30.54 18.33
CA ALA A 376 52.13 -30.19 19.75
C ALA A 376 50.90 -29.37 20.17
N THR A 377 50.49 -29.52 21.44
CA THR A 377 49.45 -28.67 22.02
C THR A 377 49.88 -27.19 22.02
N PRO A 378 49.04 -26.27 21.53
CA PRO A 378 49.30 -24.83 21.56
C PRO A 378 49.38 -24.28 22.99
N GLY A 379 49.73 -23.00 23.13
CA GLY A 379 49.65 -22.31 24.43
C GLY A 379 48.22 -22.17 24.95
N GLU A 380 48.03 -22.20 26.28
CA GLU A 380 46.73 -22.09 26.96
C GLU A 380 46.49 -20.69 27.58
N GLN A 381 46.98 -19.62 26.93
CA GLN A 381 46.78 -18.25 27.42
C GLN A 381 45.32 -17.81 27.21
N PRO A 382 44.81 -16.78 27.94
CA PRO A 382 43.39 -16.41 27.92
C PRO A 382 42.79 -16.08 26.55
N ASP A 383 43.61 -15.59 25.61
CA ASP A 383 43.17 -15.20 24.26
C ASP A 383 43.47 -16.28 23.19
N CYS A 384 43.91 -17.48 23.60
CA CYS A 384 44.15 -18.60 22.69
C CYS A 384 42.83 -19.32 22.33
N ASN A 385 42.68 -19.73 21.07
CA ASN A 385 41.45 -20.31 20.53
C ASN A 385 41.38 -21.85 20.71
N PHE A 386 42.51 -22.50 20.93
CA PHE A 386 42.58 -23.97 20.97
C PHE A 386 41.74 -24.57 22.11
N GLY A 387 40.87 -25.52 21.76
CA GLY A 387 40.05 -26.26 22.73
C GLY A 387 38.78 -25.54 23.18
N LEU A 388 38.49 -24.36 22.64
CA LEU A 388 37.23 -23.63 22.83
C LEU A 388 36.29 -23.93 21.67
N THR A 389 35.27 -24.76 21.88
CA THR A 389 34.35 -25.21 20.82
C THR A 389 33.63 -24.04 20.12
N GLU A 390 33.34 -22.98 20.86
CA GLU A 390 32.76 -21.74 20.32
C GLU A 390 33.72 -20.92 19.45
N ARG A 391 34.98 -21.34 19.34
CA ARG A 391 36.03 -20.71 18.53
C ARG A 391 36.71 -21.70 17.59
N ASP A 392 36.05 -22.81 17.28
CA ASP A 392 36.55 -23.85 16.39
C ASP A 392 36.78 -23.32 14.95
N ASP A 393 36.05 -22.29 14.54
CA ASP A 393 36.13 -21.57 13.27
C ASP A 393 36.99 -20.29 13.32
N HIS A 394 37.59 -19.97 14.45
CA HIS A 394 38.58 -18.89 14.57
C HIS A 394 39.96 -19.39 14.13
N PRO A 395 40.87 -18.49 13.72
CA PRO A 395 42.24 -18.86 13.36
C PRO A 395 42.93 -19.52 14.56
N ILE A 396 43.65 -20.62 14.34
CA ILE A 396 44.52 -21.15 15.37
C ILE A 396 45.60 -20.12 15.71
N ASN A 397 45.82 -19.91 17.00
CA ASN A 397 46.82 -18.99 17.53
C ASN A 397 47.58 -19.63 18.70
N CYS A 398 48.58 -18.92 19.23
CA CYS A 398 49.45 -19.44 20.30
C CYS A 398 50.24 -20.69 19.88
N VAL A 399 50.57 -20.80 18.60
CA VAL A 399 51.38 -21.85 18.00
C VAL A 399 52.74 -21.25 17.59
N ASP A 400 53.82 -21.93 17.96
CA ASP A 400 55.17 -21.52 17.57
C ASP A 400 55.47 -21.91 16.11
N TYR A 401 56.61 -21.45 15.60
CA TYR A 401 56.96 -21.69 14.19
C TYR A 401 57.01 -23.19 13.86
N ASP A 402 57.60 -23.99 14.75
CA ASP A 402 57.73 -25.43 14.54
C ASP A 402 56.35 -26.12 14.55
N GLY A 403 55.45 -25.75 15.47
CA GLY A 403 54.08 -26.27 15.47
C GLY A 403 53.28 -25.90 14.21
N ALA A 404 53.45 -24.68 13.68
CA ALA A 404 52.84 -24.25 12.43
C ALA A 404 53.40 -25.04 11.23
N SER A 405 54.72 -25.22 11.19
CA SER A 405 55.41 -26.02 10.17
C SER A 405 54.99 -27.50 10.22
N ASP A 406 54.91 -28.09 11.41
CA ASP A 406 54.51 -29.47 11.64
C ASP A 406 53.07 -29.71 11.17
N PHE A 407 52.14 -28.79 11.48
CA PHE A 407 50.77 -28.86 10.98
C PHE A 407 50.73 -28.85 9.45
N CYS A 408 51.39 -27.87 8.82
CA CYS A 408 51.39 -27.80 7.36
C CYS A 408 52.01 -29.07 6.75
N GLY A 409 53.09 -29.60 7.34
CA GLY A 409 53.70 -30.85 6.90
C GLY A 409 52.76 -32.07 7.03
N TRP A 410 52.08 -32.21 8.17
CA TRP A 410 51.07 -33.26 8.40
C TRP A 410 49.91 -33.16 7.41
N ALA A 411 49.47 -31.95 7.08
CA ALA A 411 48.44 -31.69 6.08
C ALA A 411 48.91 -31.89 4.62
N GLY A 412 50.18 -32.29 4.39
CA GLY A 412 50.74 -32.44 3.04
C GLY A 412 50.99 -31.11 2.31
N LYS A 413 51.21 -30.05 3.08
CA LYS A 413 51.45 -28.66 2.69
C LYS A 413 52.83 -28.20 3.24
N ARG A 414 53.08 -26.90 3.25
CA ARG A 414 54.23 -26.20 3.87
C ARG A 414 53.79 -24.80 4.30
N LEU A 415 54.60 -24.06 5.04
CA LEU A 415 54.38 -22.61 5.18
C LEU A 415 54.65 -21.90 3.83
N PRO A 416 53.91 -20.82 3.50
CA PRO A 416 54.24 -19.97 2.35
C PRO A 416 55.59 -19.29 2.57
N THR A 417 56.29 -18.92 1.50
CA THR A 417 57.38 -17.95 1.63
C THR A 417 56.83 -16.56 1.88
N GLU A 418 57.66 -15.65 2.39
CA GLU A 418 57.30 -14.25 2.56
C GLU A 418 56.85 -13.61 1.24
N ALA A 419 57.52 -13.98 0.14
CA ALA A 419 57.17 -13.48 -1.18
C ALA A 419 55.86 -14.07 -1.71
N GLU A 420 55.62 -15.37 -1.50
CA GLU A 420 54.34 -16.01 -1.84
C GLU A 420 53.19 -15.36 -1.09
N TRP A 421 53.36 -15.11 0.20
CA TRP A 421 52.36 -14.44 1.03
C TRP A 421 52.09 -13.01 0.51
N GLU A 422 53.13 -12.21 0.26
CA GLU A 422 52.93 -10.82 -0.19
C GLU A 422 52.31 -10.75 -1.59
N LYS A 423 52.71 -11.64 -2.52
CA LYS A 423 52.06 -11.73 -3.83
C LYS A 423 50.59 -12.05 -3.67
N THR A 424 50.26 -13.00 -2.80
CA THR A 424 48.87 -13.39 -2.53
C THR A 424 48.04 -12.22 -2.03
N ALA A 425 48.60 -11.40 -1.12
CA ALA A 425 47.92 -10.22 -0.60
C ALA A 425 47.81 -9.10 -1.65
N ARG A 426 48.88 -8.84 -2.42
CA ARG A 426 48.98 -7.68 -3.32
C ARG A 426 48.37 -7.90 -4.70
N GLY A 427 48.50 -9.08 -5.27
CA GLY A 427 48.25 -9.30 -6.70
C GLY A 427 49.38 -8.79 -7.61
N PRO A 428 49.20 -8.89 -8.94
CA PRO A 428 50.30 -8.70 -9.90
C PRO A 428 50.41 -7.27 -10.49
N ASN A 429 49.44 -6.39 -10.25
CA ASN A 429 49.19 -5.25 -11.13
C ASN A 429 49.49 -3.86 -10.54
N ASP A 430 49.71 -3.74 -9.23
CA ASP A 430 49.84 -2.44 -8.56
C ASP A 430 50.62 -2.49 -7.23
N GLU A 431 50.79 -1.32 -6.61
CA GLU A 431 51.45 -1.11 -5.31
C GLU A 431 50.42 -0.92 -4.18
N ARG A 432 49.25 -1.58 -4.25
CA ARG A 432 48.16 -1.41 -3.27
C ARG A 432 48.63 -1.55 -1.83
N ARG A 433 47.98 -0.80 -0.93
CA ARG A 433 48.29 -0.78 0.50
C ARG A 433 47.70 -1.96 1.27
N PHE A 434 46.47 -2.36 0.94
CA PHE A 434 45.73 -3.46 1.56
C PHE A 434 45.33 -4.50 0.51
N PRO A 435 44.93 -5.72 0.90
CA PRO A 435 44.51 -6.73 -0.06
C PRO A 435 43.41 -6.28 -1.03
N TRP A 436 42.40 -5.56 -0.52
CA TRP A 436 41.29 -5.03 -1.30
C TRP A 436 41.64 -3.77 -2.12
N GLY A 437 42.75 -3.08 -1.84
CA GLY A 437 43.14 -1.84 -2.53
C GLY A 437 43.72 -0.79 -1.59
N ASP A 438 43.55 0.49 -1.94
CA ASP A 438 44.08 1.64 -1.20
C ASP A 438 43.05 2.35 -0.31
N GLU A 439 41.80 1.88 -0.31
CA GLU A 439 40.76 2.45 0.52
C GLU A 439 41.06 2.27 2.02
N ASP A 440 40.97 3.36 2.78
CA ASP A 440 41.23 3.35 4.22
C ASP A 440 40.08 2.64 4.97
N PRO A 441 40.35 1.52 5.65
CA PRO A 441 39.30 0.72 6.31
C PRO A 441 38.60 1.46 7.44
N THR A 442 39.20 2.53 8.01
CA THR A 442 38.58 3.30 9.09
C THR A 442 37.37 4.09 8.61
N PHE A 443 37.37 4.58 7.36
CA PHE A 443 36.26 5.39 6.85
C PHE A 443 34.99 4.54 6.68
N LEU A 444 35.14 3.31 6.22
CA LEU A 444 34.05 2.36 6.02
C LEU A 444 33.40 1.95 7.35
N VAL A 445 34.21 1.55 8.33
CA VAL A 445 33.71 1.11 9.65
C VAL A 445 33.00 2.23 10.43
N LEU A 446 33.41 3.49 10.24
CA LEU A 446 32.73 4.65 10.86
C LEU A 446 31.36 4.94 10.24
N GLN A 447 31.11 4.53 9.00
CA GLN A 447 29.81 4.67 8.36
C GLN A 447 28.87 3.53 8.75
N ASP A 448 29.36 2.31 8.66
CA ASP A 448 28.59 1.11 8.99
C ASP A 448 29.54 -0.01 9.45
N PRO A 449 29.39 -0.52 10.69
CA PRO A 449 30.19 -1.65 11.18
C PRO A 449 30.11 -2.92 10.33
N SER A 450 29.07 -3.09 9.50
CA SER A 450 28.93 -4.22 8.57
C SER A 450 29.85 -4.13 7.34
N LEU A 451 30.38 -2.94 7.03
CA LEU A 451 31.34 -2.71 5.93
C LEU A 451 32.80 -2.98 6.35
N ARG A 452 33.00 -3.84 7.35
CA ARG A 452 34.34 -4.10 7.89
C ARG A 452 35.12 -4.99 6.93
N LEU A 453 36.32 -4.52 6.54
CA LEU A 453 37.22 -5.25 5.64
C LEU A 453 38.28 -6.08 6.38
N LEU A 454 38.52 -5.81 7.67
CA LEU A 454 39.49 -6.54 8.49
C LEU A 454 39.18 -6.43 9.99
N ASN A 455 39.69 -7.36 10.78
CA ASN A 455 39.71 -7.26 12.24
C ASN A 455 41.02 -6.59 12.73
N TYR A 456 40.92 -5.41 13.35
CA TYR A 456 42.06 -4.59 13.81
C TYR A 456 41.64 -3.63 14.93
N ASN A 457 42.58 -2.85 15.49
CA ASN A 457 42.33 -1.81 16.50
C ASN A 457 41.60 -2.27 17.76
N ASN A 458 41.61 -3.58 18.03
CA ASN A 458 40.85 -4.25 19.06
C ASN A 458 39.34 -3.99 18.98
N LEU A 459 38.80 -3.76 17.78
CA LEU A 459 37.39 -3.41 17.59
C LEU A 459 36.43 -4.53 18.02
N LEU A 460 36.84 -5.79 17.87
CA LEU A 460 36.09 -6.98 18.29
C LEU A 460 36.48 -7.51 19.67
N GLY A 461 37.55 -6.99 20.27
CA GLY A 461 38.08 -7.52 21.55
C GLY A 461 38.82 -8.86 21.45
N SER A 462 38.76 -9.55 20.31
CA SER A 462 39.35 -10.88 20.08
C SER A 462 39.53 -11.17 18.58
N THR A 463 40.03 -12.36 18.22
CA THR A 463 40.03 -12.82 16.82
C THR A 463 38.60 -12.98 16.30
N ALA A 464 38.44 -12.87 14.98
CA ALA A 464 37.19 -13.12 14.25
C ALA A 464 37.17 -14.56 13.73
N ALA A 465 36.00 -15.06 13.32
CA ALA A 465 35.94 -16.31 12.56
C ALA A 465 36.67 -16.11 11.22
N VAL A 466 37.32 -17.16 10.71
CA VAL A 466 38.01 -17.06 9.42
C VAL A 466 37.00 -16.82 8.29
N GLY A 467 37.33 -15.92 7.37
CA GLY A 467 36.49 -15.51 6.25
C GLY A 467 35.34 -14.57 6.63
N GLU A 468 35.28 -14.03 7.86
CA GLU A 468 34.19 -13.17 8.32
C GLU A 468 34.08 -11.85 7.52
N PHE A 469 35.17 -11.40 6.89
CA PHE A 469 35.23 -10.15 6.12
C PHE A 469 35.49 -10.43 4.62
N PRO A 470 34.46 -10.87 3.86
CA PRO A 470 34.65 -11.29 2.46
C PRO A 470 35.12 -10.15 1.54
N ASP A 471 34.68 -8.92 1.78
CA ASP A 471 35.07 -7.75 1.00
C ASP A 471 36.53 -7.32 1.27
N GLY A 472 37.14 -7.86 2.32
CA GLY A 472 38.55 -7.70 2.65
C GLY A 472 39.50 -8.63 1.89
N ALA A 473 38.99 -9.46 0.97
CA ALA A 473 39.79 -10.45 0.27
C ALA A 473 40.82 -9.81 -0.68
N SER A 474 41.89 -10.55 -0.98
CA SER A 474 42.88 -10.16 -1.98
C SER A 474 42.34 -10.28 -3.42
N PRO A 475 43.09 -9.83 -4.45
CA PRO A 475 42.74 -10.07 -5.86
C PRO A 475 42.54 -11.53 -6.22
N TYR A 476 43.16 -12.42 -5.45
CA TYR A 476 43.05 -13.85 -5.61
C TYR A 476 41.95 -14.46 -4.73
N ALA A 477 41.12 -13.64 -4.07
CA ALA A 477 40.06 -14.08 -3.16
C ALA A 477 40.56 -14.85 -1.93
N VAL A 478 41.79 -14.58 -1.50
CA VAL A 478 42.31 -15.09 -0.23
C VAL A 478 41.92 -14.10 0.88
N HIS A 479 41.26 -14.60 1.91
CA HIS A 479 40.69 -13.82 3.00
C HIS A 479 41.68 -13.61 4.14
N ASP A 480 41.42 -12.59 4.96
CA ASP A 480 42.11 -12.30 6.23
C ASP A 480 43.63 -12.10 6.16
N LEU A 481 44.16 -11.80 4.96
CA LEU A 481 45.57 -11.43 4.81
C LEU A 481 45.91 -10.08 5.44
N ALA A 482 44.92 -9.33 5.94
CA ALA A 482 45.13 -8.14 6.75
C ALA A 482 44.31 -8.26 8.04
N GLY A 483 44.95 -8.03 9.19
CA GLY A 483 44.30 -8.09 10.49
C GLY A 483 44.15 -9.52 11.03
N ASN A 484 43.16 -9.73 11.90
CA ASN A 484 42.87 -10.99 12.58
C ASN A 484 44.07 -11.55 13.37
N VAL A 485 44.93 -12.38 12.78
CA VAL A 485 46.21 -12.81 13.36
C VAL A 485 47.36 -12.55 12.41
N MET A 486 48.54 -12.29 12.96
CA MET A 486 49.75 -12.33 12.15
C MET A 486 50.02 -13.77 11.74
N GLU A 487 50.58 -13.95 10.55
CA GLU A 487 50.78 -15.28 9.99
C GLU A 487 52.25 -15.62 9.85
N TRP A 488 52.65 -16.77 10.40
CA TRP A 488 53.97 -17.34 10.14
C TRP A 488 54.19 -17.59 8.65
N VAL A 489 55.37 -17.19 8.15
CA VAL A 489 55.88 -17.58 6.82
C VAL A 489 57.22 -18.30 6.98
N SER A 490 57.67 -19.00 5.95
CA SER A 490 58.83 -19.89 6.02
C SER A 490 60.15 -19.17 6.32
N ASP A 491 60.24 -17.89 6.00
CA ASP A 491 61.47 -17.14 5.85
C ASP A 491 62.08 -16.71 7.19
N TRP A 492 63.41 -16.71 7.24
CA TRP A 492 64.15 -16.03 8.29
C TRP A 492 64.11 -14.51 8.06
N TYR A 493 63.88 -13.73 9.13
CA TYR A 493 63.87 -12.28 9.04
C TYR A 493 65.30 -11.73 8.88
N ASN A 494 65.47 -10.90 7.86
CA ASN A 494 66.65 -10.07 7.67
C ASN A 494 66.21 -8.74 7.02
N PRO A 495 66.50 -7.58 7.65
CA PRO A 495 66.03 -6.29 7.18
C PRO A 495 66.71 -5.84 5.87
N GLU A 496 67.88 -6.36 5.54
CA GLU A 496 68.60 -6.06 4.30
C GLU A 496 68.28 -7.03 3.15
N TYR A 497 67.48 -8.09 3.40
CA TYR A 497 67.27 -9.16 2.41
C TYR A 497 66.68 -8.68 1.09
N TYR A 498 65.77 -7.71 1.12
CA TYR A 498 65.15 -7.18 -0.10
C TYR A 498 66.19 -6.57 -1.07
N GLY A 499 67.27 -5.98 -0.55
CA GLY A 499 68.35 -5.43 -1.38
C GLY A 499 69.22 -6.48 -2.08
N VAL A 500 69.11 -7.76 -1.69
CA VAL A 500 69.86 -8.89 -2.25
C VAL A 500 68.98 -10.06 -2.68
N SER A 501 67.66 -9.87 -2.66
CA SER A 501 66.67 -10.92 -2.94
C SER A 501 66.84 -11.45 -4.37
N PRO A 502 66.85 -12.77 -4.59
CA PRO A 502 66.86 -13.33 -5.93
C PRO A 502 65.52 -13.05 -6.64
N LEU A 503 65.59 -12.95 -7.96
CA LEU A 503 64.40 -12.66 -8.78
C LEU A 503 63.38 -13.81 -8.78
N LEU A 504 63.84 -15.07 -8.78
CA LEU A 504 62.98 -16.25 -8.92
C LEU A 504 62.81 -16.95 -7.58
N ASP A 505 61.56 -17.14 -7.14
CA ASP A 505 61.16 -17.93 -5.97
C ASP A 505 62.03 -17.71 -4.70
N PRO A 506 62.19 -16.45 -4.21
CA PRO A 506 62.98 -16.16 -3.02
C PRO A 506 62.46 -16.92 -1.79
N GLN A 507 63.39 -17.47 -1.01
CA GLN A 507 63.13 -18.30 0.18
C GLN A 507 63.61 -17.64 1.48
N GLY A 508 63.93 -16.34 1.43
CA GLY A 508 64.61 -15.66 2.52
C GLY A 508 66.09 -16.07 2.66
N PRO A 509 66.80 -15.52 3.66
CA PRO A 509 68.15 -15.93 3.99
C PRO A 509 68.17 -17.35 4.57
N SER A 510 69.27 -18.08 4.34
CA SER A 510 69.41 -19.49 4.76
C SER A 510 69.41 -19.73 6.28
N SER A 511 69.59 -18.68 7.08
CA SER A 511 69.63 -18.73 8.53
C SER A 511 69.29 -17.36 9.13
N GLY A 512 68.74 -17.35 10.34
CA GLY A 512 68.45 -16.14 11.09
C GLY A 512 68.23 -16.41 12.57
N GLN A 513 67.94 -15.36 13.32
CA GLN A 513 67.55 -15.45 14.74
C GLN A 513 66.04 -15.41 14.92
N GLN A 514 65.32 -14.77 14.00
CA GLN A 514 63.89 -14.52 14.07
C GLN A 514 63.24 -14.89 12.75
N ARG A 515 62.00 -15.37 12.79
CA ARG A 515 61.18 -15.66 11.61
C ARG A 515 60.34 -14.44 11.23
N VAL A 516 59.91 -14.41 9.98
CA VAL A 516 58.97 -13.40 9.49
C VAL A 516 57.54 -13.79 9.87
N ALA A 517 56.73 -12.80 10.25
CA ALA A 517 55.28 -12.90 10.29
C ALA A 517 54.61 -11.73 9.53
N ARG A 518 53.47 -11.98 8.88
CA ARG A 518 52.82 -11.03 7.95
C ARG A 518 51.37 -10.73 8.36
N GLY A 519 50.74 -9.74 7.74
CA GLY A 519 49.29 -9.47 7.83
C GLY A 519 48.82 -8.54 8.97
N GLY A 520 49.61 -8.35 10.01
CA GLY A 520 49.16 -7.61 11.20
C GLY A 520 48.17 -8.45 12.03
N HIS A 521 47.51 -7.87 13.03
CA HIS A 521 46.65 -8.64 13.94
C HIS A 521 45.52 -7.78 14.54
N TYR A 522 44.56 -8.42 15.20
CA TYR A 522 43.34 -7.77 15.71
C TYR A 522 43.60 -6.64 16.72
N LEU A 523 44.68 -6.69 17.52
CA LEU A 523 45.06 -5.60 18.44
C LEU A 523 45.80 -4.44 17.76
N ALA A 524 46.27 -4.64 16.54
CA ALA A 524 47.19 -3.74 15.88
C ALA A 524 46.47 -2.59 15.18
N ILE A 525 47.16 -1.46 15.00
CA ILE A 525 46.65 -0.38 14.16
C ILE A 525 46.69 -0.78 12.68
N ARG A 526 45.79 -0.21 11.86
CA ARG A 526 45.72 -0.54 10.42
C ARG A 526 47.06 -0.39 9.68
N ASP A 527 47.92 0.53 10.13
CA ASP A 527 49.20 0.82 9.48
C ASP A 527 50.20 -0.33 9.59
N VAL A 528 49.96 -1.32 10.48
CA VAL A 528 50.77 -2.55 10.56
C VAL A 528 50.08 -3.78 9.95
N ALA A 529 48.88 -3.59 9.37
CA ALA A 529 48.11 -4.62 8.66
C ALA A 529 48.13 -4.38 7.13
N THR A 530 49.15 -3.70 6.63
CA THR A 530 49.34 -3.47 5.18
C THR A 530 50.06 -4.65 4.54
N VAL A 531 49.91 -4.78 3.22
CA VAL A 531 50.46 -5.92 2.48
C VAL A 531 51.99 -6.06 2.59
N SER A 532 52.72 -4.96 2.79
CA SER A 532 54.20 -4.92 2.78
C SER A 532 54.85 -5.07 4.16
N VAL A 533 54.10 -4.88 5.25
CA VAL A 533 54.67 -4.88 6.61
C VAL A 533 55.22 -6.26 6.97
N ARG A 534 56.42 -6.25 7.55
CA ARG A 534 57.19 -7.44 7.94
C ARG A 534 57.42 -7.43 9.43
N ASN A 535 56.84 -8.38 10.16
CA ASN A 535 57.10 -8.56 11.58
C ASN A 535 58.24 -9.55 11.79
N ARG A 536 59.06 -9.33 12.83
CA ARG A 536 60.13 -10.23 13.24
C ARG A 536 59.78 -10.85 14.58
N VAL A 537 59.68 -12.17 14.61
CA VAL A 537 59.19 -12.90 15.79
C VAL A 537 60.16 -14.02 16.14
N GLN A 538 60.36 -14.26 17.44
CA GLN A 538 61.19 -15.39 17.89
C GLN A 538 60.52 -16.71 17.49
N PRO A 539 61.26 -17.71 16.96
CA PRO A 539 60.65 -18.94 16.45
C PRO A 539 59.84 -19.72 17.50
N ASP A 540 60.18 -19.59 18.78
CA ASP A 540 59.51 -20.22 19.92
C ASP A 540 58.36 -19.39 20.51
N SER A 541 58.03 -18.23 19.91
CA SER A 541 56.95 -17.37 20.38
C SER A 541 55.58 -18.01 20.14
N ARG A 542 54.70 -17.89 21.13
CA ARG A 542 53.31 -18.40 21.12
C ARG A 542 52.35 -17.30 21.52
N GLU A 543 52.37 -16.20 20.80
CA GLU A 543 51.52 -15.03 21.09
C GLU A 543 50.06 -15.26 20.65
N PRO A 544 49.06 -14.73 21.40
CA PRO A 544 47.65 -14.84 21.00
C PRO A 544 47.29 -14.13 19.70
N VAL A 545 48.15 -13.23 19.23
CA VAL A 545 47.98 -12.50 17.98
C VAL A 545 48.66 -13.19 16.79
N LEU A 546 49.19 -14.40 16.98
CA LEU A 546 50.04 -15.09 16.02
C LEU A 546 49.47 -16.47 15.68
N GLY A 547 49.18 -16.65 14.41
CA GLY A 547 48.70 -17.88 13.78
C GLY A 547 49.45 -18.15 12.47
N PHE A 548 48.81 -18.83 11.53
CA PHE A 548 49.42 -19.16 10.24
C PHE A 548 48.39 -19.67 9.21
N ARG A 549 48.81 -19.71 7.95
CA ARG A 549 48.16 -20.44 6.88
C ARG A 549 49.18 -21.29 6.12
N CYS A 550 48.74 -22.33 5.43
CA CYS A 550 49.65 -23.18 4.66
C CYS A 550 49.63 -22.84 3.16
N ALA A 551 50.66 -23.31 2.47
CA ALA A 551 50.86 -23.25 1.04
C ALA A 551 51.36 -24.59 0.50
N ARG A 552 51.32 -24.77 -0.81
CA ARG A 552 51.77 -25.99 -1.48
C ARG A 552 52.28 -25.65 -2.87
N SER A 553 53.40 -26.25 -3.25
CA SER A 553 53.94 -26.10 -4.61
C SER A 553 53.07 -26.87 -5.62
N ASP A 554 52.95 -26.36 -6.85
CA ASP A 554 52.11 -26.99 -7.90
C ASP A 554 52.60 -28.38 -8.32
N THR A 555 53.90 -28.64 -8.18
CA THR A 555 54.50 -29.97 -8.29
C THR A 555 54.71 -30.56 -6.89
N PRO A 556 54.26 -31.81 -6.63
CA PRO A 556 54.65 -32.51 -5.40
C PRO A 556 56.18 -32.66 -5.35
N PRO A 557 56.80 -32.60 -4.15
CA PRO A 557 58.23 -32.87 -3.99
C PRO A 557 58.65 -34.25 -4.47
#